data_AF-A0A672KYH6-F1
#
_entry.id   AF-A0A672KYH6-F1
#
_cell.length_a   1.000
_cell.length_b   1.000
_cell.length_c   1.000
_cell.angle_alpha   90.00
_cell.angle_beta   90.00
_cell.angle_gamma   90.00
#
_symmetry.space_group_name_H-M   'P 1'
#
loop_
_entity.id
_entity.type
_entity.pdbx_description
1 polymer ?
#
loop_
_entity_poly.entity_id
_entity_poly.type
_entity_poly.pdbx_seq_one_letter_code
_entity_poly.pdbx_strand_id
1 'polypeptide(L)'
;MDFSKFLADDFDVKGWVNGAFKVVQKDAPGKTDAHASTLVMKLQLFIQEVNNSIEESSSQALQNMPRVLRDIEALKQEASFLKDQMILVKEDIKKFEQDTVQSMQVLVEIDQVKSRMQLAAEALQEADKWSTLSADIEETFKTQDVAVISGKLTAMQGSLVMLVDTPDYSEKCVQLEALKNRLEALTSTQIVSTFNSLATDQAKLFVRVFTEMDRMPQLLAYYYKCHKAQLLSVWESICQSDAPLKQQLSEFYDTLLSTWHTQLQWSSQVFKNPCEVLTVLMIQTLGAMVPTIPDCIAGALKRYTGDCRVDVLLELHQTAANFSRSLEAAMQPQLSECNLLKVAELVSCVYSPYKTYQMQYGELEETNLLIQLSAVPLERGEVLDCVLELTHSVQKVFGLAAAAVDRCVKFTDGLGVCGLIKALRALFSKYVSDFSVTLQSIRKKYKLEDTPTSEVFTEDWTAFQNSVRIIATCGELLRQCGAFEQQLSNKIISVLAVGDDVPELENTADYWLGSIARATMQTYCDVILQLPELSPHATKQLATDIDYLSNVMDALGLQTSRSLQNIVTLLRAKPDSLCRRRRP
;
A
#
# COMPACT_ATOMS: atom_id res chain seq x y z
N MET A 1 36.46 -31.79 -60.25
CA MET A 1 37.02 -31.65 -58.88
C MET A 1 36.73 -30.24 -58.44
N ASP A 2 36.41 -30.03 -57.18
CA ASP A 2 36.19 -28.69 -56.61
C ASP A 2 37.55 -28.11 -56.21
N PHE A 3 38.00 -27.06 -56.91
CA PHE A 3 39.40 -26.59 -56.91
C PHE A 3 39.68 -25.48 -55.88
N SER A 4 38.65 -25.00 -55.19
CA SER A 4 38.75 -24.12 -54.02
C SER A 4 39.67 -24.68 -52.92
N LYS A 5 39.79 -26.02 -52.86
CA LYS A 5 40.65 -26.72 -51.90
C LYS A 5 42.15 -26.52 -52.13
N PHE A 6 42.62 -26.28 -53.36
CA PHE A 6 44.05 -26.04 -53.62
C PHE A 6 44.51 -24.63 -53.19
N LEU A 7 43.57 -23.70 -53.06
CA LEU A 7 43.80 -22.32 -52.62
C LEU A 7 43.65 -22.16 -51.11
N ALA A 8 43.29 -23.24 -50.40
CA ALA A 8 43.14 -23.22 -48.95
C ALA A 8 44.51 -23.36 -48.28
N ASP A 9 44.79 -22.50 -47.29
CA ASP A 9 46.08 -22.46 -46.57
C ASP A 9 46.40 -23.77 -45.82
N ASP A 10 45.41 -24.63 -45.59
CA ASP A 10 45.50 -25.92 -44.89
C ASP A 10 45.53 -27.14 -45.84
N PHE A 11 45.77 -26.92 -47.14
CA PHE A 11 45.73 -27.99 -48.13
C PHE A 11 46.83 -29.05 -47.93
N ASP A 12 46.44 -30.23 -47.42
CA ASP A 12 47.34 -31.37 -47.29
C ASP A 12 47.51 -32.11 -48.63
N VAL A 13 48.60 -31.78 -49.33
CA VAL A 13 49.02 -32.43 -50.58
C VAL A 13 49.14 -33.94 -50.41
N LYS A 14 49.68 -34.43 -49.28
CA LYS A 14 49.86 -35.88 -49.07
C LYS A 14 48.51 -36.55 -48.85
N GLY A 15 47.64 -35.97 -48.03
CA GLY A 15 46.27 -36.44 -47.81
C GLY A 15 45.44 -36.47 -49.10
N TRP A 16 45.56 -35.44 -49.94
CA TRP A 16 44.88 -35.36 -51.22
C TRP A 16 45.39 -36.38 -52.24
N VAL A 17 46.72 -36.50 -52.43
CA VAL A 17 47.31 -37.54 -53.30
C VAL A 17 46.89 -38.92 -52.81
N ASN A 18 47.05 -39.20 -51.52
CA ASN A 18 46.65 -40.50 -50.97
C ASN A 18 45.15 -40.77 -51.13
N GLY A 19 44.30 -39.75 -51.03
CA GLY A 19 42.87 -39.84 -51.30
C GLY A 19 42.55 -40.14 -52.77
N ALA A 20 43.22 -39.46 -53.70
CA ALA A 20 43.05 -39.66 -55.14
C ALA A 20 43.51 -41.06 -55.59
N PHE A 21 44.58 -41.59 -55.00
CA PHE A 21 45.08 -42.94 -55.29
C PHE A 21 44.37 -44.06 -54.49
N LYS A 22 43.76 -43.76 -53.33
CA LYS A 22 42.97 -44.73 -52.54
C LYS A 22 41.78 -45.29 -53.32
N VAL A 23 41.13 -44.45 -54.13
CA VAL A 23 39.98 -44.86 -54.96
C VAL A 23 40.42 -45.90 -56.01
N VAL A 24 41.60 -45.71 -56.61
CA VAL A 24 42.11 -46.61 -57.67
C VAL A 24 42.75 -47.89 -57.10
N GLN A 25 43.35 -47.84 -55.90
CA GLN A 25 43.85 -49.05 -55.23
C GLN A 25 42.74 -50.02 -54.81
N LYS A 26 41.51 -49.53 -54.57
CA LYS A 26 40.35 -50.36 -54.25
C LYS A 26 39.76 -51.06 -55.47
N ASP A 27 39.73 -50.40 -56.62
CA ASP A 27 39.03 -50.90 -57.81
C ASP A 27 39.93 -51.66 -58.80
N ALA A 28 41.25 -51.48 -58.78
CA ALA A 28 42.20 -52.26 -59.60
C ALA A 28 43.65 -52.17 -59.06
N PRO A 29 44.07 -53.05 -58.13
CA PRO A 29 45.46 -53.07 -57.67
C PRO A 29 46.40 -53.42 -58.85
N GLY A 30 47.20 -52.45 -59.30
CA GLY A 30 48.18 -52.59 -60.39
C GLY A 30 48.12 -51.53 -61.51
N LYS A 31 47.10 -50.66 -61.57
CA LYS A 31 46.95 -49.60 -62.60
C LYS A 31 47.26 -48.17 -62.11
N THR A 32 48.14 -48.02 -61.12
CA THR A 32 48.40 -46.72 -60.46
C THR A 32 49.08 -45.70 -61.38
N ASP A 33 49.96 -46.13 -62.28
CA ASP A 33 50.81 -45.23 -63.07
C ASP A 33 50.05 -44.45 -64.18
N ALA A 34 49.09 -45.12 -64.81
CA ALA A 34 48.23 -44.51 -65.83
C ALA A 34 47.31 -43.43 -65.23
N HIS A 35 46.84 -43.64 -64.00
CA HIS A 35 46.01 -42.66 -63.30
C HIS A 35 46.84 -41.42 -62.89
N ALA A 36 48.06 -41.64 -62.40
CA ALA A 36 49.01 -40.57 -62.07
C ALA A 36 49.23 -39.63 -63.28
N SER A 37 49.52 -40.21 -64.44
CA SER A 37 49.78 -39.46 -65.68
C SER A 37 48.58 -38.63 -66.13
N THR A 38 47.37 -39.19 -66.01
CA THR A 38 46.13 -38.47 -66.35
C THR A 38 45.88 -37.30 -65.40
N LEU A 39 46.20 -37.47 -64.11
CA LEU A 39 46.05 -36.42 -63.10
C LEU A 39 47.04 -35.27 -63.35
N VAL A 40 48.30 -35.59 -63.68
CA VAL A 40 49.34 -34.62 -64.02
C VAL A 40 48.94 -33.81 -65.25
N MET A 41 48.45 -34.45 -66.31
CA MET A 41 48.00 -33.76 -67.52
C MET A 41 46.85 -32.78 -67.24
N LYS A 42 45.89 -33.17 -66.39
CA LYS A 42 44.82 -32.26 -65.95
C LYS A 42 45.37 -31.07 -65.18
N LEU A 43 46.29 -31.29 -64.24
CA LEU A 43 46.94 -30.21 -63.48
C LEU A 43 47.74 -29.26 -64.40
N GLN A 44 48.41 -29.77 -65.42
CA GLN A 44 49.13 -28.94 -66.39
C GLN A 44 48.21 -28.05 -67.22
N LEU A 45 47.07 -28.56 -67.70
CA LEU A 45 46.08 -27.75 -68.40
C LEU A 45 45.52 -26.63 -67.49
N PHE A 46 45.33 -26.91 -66.20
CA PHE A 46 44.87 -25.91 -65.25
C PHE A 46 45.90 -24.81 -64.97
N ILE A 47 47.18 -25.16 -64.84
CA ILE A 47 48.25 -24.16 -64.70
C ILE A 47 48.22 -23.20 -65.89
N GLN A 48 47.98 -23.71 -67.10
CA GLN A 48 47.92 -22.89 -68.29
C GLN A 48 46.67 -22.00 -68.34
N GLU A 49 45.52 -22.49 -67.88
CA GLU A 49 44.28 -21.71 -67.80
C GLU A 49 44.37 -20.58 -66.77
N VAL A 50 44.98 -20.84 -65.60
CA VAL A 50 45.25 -19.82 -64.57
C VAL A 50 46.22 -18.75 -65.08
N ASN A 51 47.32 -19.16 -65.73
CA ASN A 51 48.28 -18.22 -66.28
C ASN A 51 47.64 -17.31 -67.34
N ASN A 52 46.81 -17.86 -68.23
CA ASN A 52 46.09 -17.07 -69.23
C ASN A 52 45.12 -16.08 -68.58
N SER A 53 44.38 -16.49 -67.55
CA SER A 53 43.44 -15.60 -66.84
C SER A 53 44.14 -14.45 -66.12
N ILE A 54 45.30 -14.72 -65.52
CA ILE A 54 46.13 -13.69 -64.87
C ILE A 54 46.67 -12.71 -65.91
N GLU A 55 47.13 -13.20 -67.06
CA GLU A 55 47.69 -12.36 -68.11
C GLU A 55 46.61 -11.48 -68.76
N GLU A 56 45.41 -12.01 -68.99
CA GLU A 56 44.26 -11.25 -69.46
C GLU A 56 43.86 -10.15 -68.46
N SER A 57 43.73 -10.50 -67.17
CA SER A 57 43.38 -9.54 -66.12
C SER A 57 44.45 -8.46 -65.93
N SER A 58 45.73 -8.82 -66.01
CA SER A 58 46.86 -7.89 -65.92
C SER A 58 46.87 -6.91 -67.10
N SER A 59 46.67 -7.40 -68.32
CA SER A 59 46.59 -6.57 -69.52
C SER A 59 45.41 -5.59 -69.45
N GLN A 60 44.24 -6.06 -68.98
CA GLN A 60 43.07 -5.21 -68.77
C GLN A 60 43.31 -4.13 -67.71
N ALA A 61 44.00 -4.47 -66.61
CA ALA A 61 44.37 -3.51 -65.58
C ALA A 61 45.33 -2.43 -66.12
N LEU A 62 46.34 -2.83 -66.89
CA LEU A 62 47.30 -1.92 -67.52
C LEU A 62 46.64 -0.99 -68.54
N GLN A 63 45.67 -1.49 -69.32
CA GLN A 63 44.92 -0.66 -70.28
C GLN A 63 43.99 0.37 -69.60
N ASN A 64 43.40 0.01 -68.46
CA ASN A 64 42.45 0.88 -67.76
C ASN A 64 43.13 1.93 -66.84
N MET A 65 44.38 1.69 -66.43
CA MET A 65 45.11 2.55 -65.48
C MET A 65 45.24 4.03 -65.92
N PRO A 66 45.53 4.37 -67.19
CA PRO A 66 45.65 5.76 -67.63
C PRO A 66 44.32 6.53 -67.59
N ARG A 67 43.19 5.83 -67.75
CA ARG A 67 41.86 6.43 -67.63
C ARG A 67 41.56 6.74 -66.17
N VAL A 68 41.81 5.79 -65.27
CA VAL A 68 41.64 5.98 -63.82
C VAL A 68 42.49 7.15 -63.32
N LEU A 69 43.75 7.28 -63.77
CA LEU A 69 44.59 8.41 -63.40
C LEU A 69 44.04 9.76 -63.88
N ARG A 70 43.48 9.82 -65.09
CA ARG A 70 42.81 11.03 -65.60
C ARG A 70 41.55 11.37 -64.80
N ASP A 71 40.73 10.37 -64.50
CA ASP A 71 39.51 10.54 -63.73
C ASP A 71 39.84 11.01 -62.29
N ILE A 72 40.92 10.51 -61.67
CA ILE A 72 41.40 10.98 -60.36
C ILE A 72 41.86 12.44 -60.40
N GLU A 73 42.61 12.85 -61.43
CA GLU A 73 43.07 14.25 -61.52
C GLU A 73 41.89 15.21 -61.79
N ALA A 74 40.92 14.80 -62.60
CA ALA A 74 39.69 15.56 -62.82
C ALA A 74 38.91 15.72 -61.50
N LEU A 75 38.73 14.63 -60.75
CA LEU A 75 38.01 14.64 -59.47
C LEU A 75 38.72 15.51 -58.43
N LYS A 76 40.06 15.52 -58.43
CA LYS A 76 40.86 16.43 -57.60
C LYS A 76 40.65 17.90 -57.98
N GLN A 77 40.60 18.22 -59.27
CA GLN A 77 40.30 19.59 -59.72
C GLN A 77 38.89 20.02 -59.33
N GLU A 78 37.89 19.19 -59.56
CA GLU A 78 36.50 19.46 -59.15
C GLU A 78 36.38 19.64 -57.63
N ALA A 79 37.02 18.78 -56.84
CA ALA A 79 37.05 18.91 -55.38
C ALA A 79 37.75 20.20 -54.92
N SER A 80 38.81 20.63 -55.61
CA SER A 80 39.48 21.89 -55.30
C SER A 80 38.60 23.10 -55.62
N PHE A 81 37.89 23.07 -56.77
CA PHE A 81 36.96 24.12 -57.14
C PHE A 81 35.77 24.20 -56.18
N LEU A 82 35.22 23.06 -55.78
CA LEU A 82 34.15 22.99 -54.78
C LEU A 82 34.61 23.55 -53.43
N LYS A 83 35.84 23.26 -53.02
CA LYS A 83 36.43 23.83 -51.80
C LYS A 83 36.49 25.35 -51.88
N ASP A 84 36.94 25.90 -52.99
CA ASP A 84 37.02 27.35 -53.18
C ASP A 84 35.62 27.99 -53.17
N GLN A 85 34.63 27.35 -53.81
CA GLN A 85 33.23 27.79 -53.72
C GLN A 85 32.68 27.74 -52.29
N MET A 86 32.98 26.69 -51.52
CA MET A 86 32.55 26.58 -50.13
C MET A 86 33.17 27.68 -49.24
N ILE A 87 34.42 28.07 -49.51
CA ILE A 87 35.06 29.19 -48.81
C ILE A 87 34.32 30.50 -49.11
N LEU A 88 34.00 30.74 -50.38
CA LEU A 88 33.24 31.91 -50.81
C LEU A 88 31.85 31.98 -50.17
N VAL A 89 31.10 30.87 -50.19
CA VAL A 89 29.78 30.77 -49.53
C VAL A 89 29.90 31.01 -48.03
N LYS A 90 30.95 30.49 -47.38
CA LYS A 90 31.18 30.74 -45.95
C LYS A 90 31.44 32.22 -45.66
N GLU A 91 32.18 32.91 -46.52
CA GLU A 91 32.40 34.36 -46.39
C GLU A 91 31.11 35.15 -46.63
N ASP A 92 30.30 34.77 -47.62
CA ASP A 92 28.99 35.38 -47.86
C ASP A 92 28.02 35.17 -46.69
N ILE A 93 27.99 33.97 -46.09
CA ILE A 93 27.19 33.71 -44.88
C ILE A 93 27.68 34.59 -43.73
N LYS A 94 28.99 34.70 -43.53
CA LYS A 94 29.57 35.54 -42.47
C LYS A 94 29.23 37.02 -42.68
N LYS A 95 29.28 37.50 -43.92
CA LYS A 95 28.89 38.86 -44.29
C LYS A 95 27.39 39.09 -44.09
N PHE A 96 26.57 38.14 -44.52
CA PHE A 96 25.12 38.17 -44.30
C PHE A 96 24.79 38.20 -42.81
N GLU A 97 25.44 37.37 -41.99
CA GLU A 97 25.26 37.38 -40.53
C GLU A 97 25.62 38.74 -39.94
N GLN A 98 26.76 39.32 -40.34
CA GLN A 98 27.18 40.66 -39.90
C GLN A 98 26.18 41.76 -40.32
N ASP A 99 25.68 41.74 -41.56
CA ASP A 99 24.73 42.72 -42.09
C ASP A 99 23.32 42.56 -41.47
N THR A 100 22.94 41.33 -41.09
CA THR A 100 21.59 41.01 -40.59
C THR A 100 21.46 41.15 -39.08
N VAL A 101 22.55 41.03 -38.30
CA VAL A 101 22.53 41.15 -36.82
C VAL A 101 21.89 42.46 -36.37
N GLN A 102 22.20 43.58 -37.03
CA GLN A 102 21.62 44.88 -36.65
C GLN A 102 20.12 44.95 -36.94
N SER A 103 19.67 44.39 -38.06
CA SER A 103 18.24 44.32 -38.41
C SER A 103 17.47 43.37 -37.48
N MET A 104 18.07 42.24 -37.12
CA MET A 104 17.49 41.26 -36.18
C MET A 104 17.36 41.85 -34.78
N GLN A 105 18.37 42.63 -34.33
CA GLN A 105 18.32 43.31 -33.05
C GLN A 105 17.17 44.32 -32.97
N VAL A 106 16.95 45.11 -34.04
CA VAL A 106 15.80 46.03 -34.12
C VAL A 106 14.47 45.26 -34.10
N LEU A 107 14.37 44.12 -34.79
CA LEU A 107 13.15 43.29 -34.76
C LEU A 107 12.86 42.74 -33.36
N VAL A 108 13.88 42.30 -32.62
CA VAL A 108 13.73 41.85 -31.23
C VAL A 108 13.28 43.00 -30.33
N GLU A 109 13.84 44.20 -30.48
CA GLU A 109 13.41 45.38 -29.73
C GLU A 109 11.94 45.73 -30.03
N ILE A 110 11.52 45.70 -31.29
CA ILE A 110 10.13 45.96 -31.70
C ILE A 110 9.19 44.89 -31.15
N ASP A 111 9.56 43.61 -31.21
CA ASP A 111 8.75 42.52 -30.65
C ASP A 111 8.59 42.66 -29.13
N GLN A 112 9.67 43.04 -28.44
CA GLN A 112 9.64 43.28 -27.00
C GLN A 112 8.76 44.49 -26.63
N VAL A 113 8.76 45.55 -27.44
CA VAL A 113 7.82 46.68 -27.26
C VAL A 113 6.38 46.23 -27.53
N LYS A 114 6.14 45.49 -28.62
CA LYS A 114 4.81 44.99 -28.97
C LYS A 114 4.24 44.07 -27.88
N SER A 115 5.02 43.13 -27.39
CA SER A 115 4.63 42.21 -26.32
C SER A 115 4.26 42.98 -25.05
N ARG A 116 5.09 43.94 -24.63
CA ARG A 116 4.78 44.82 -23.48
C ARG A 116 3.50 45.63 -23.71
N MET A 117 3.29 46.13 -24.92
CA MET A 117 2.11 46.92 -25.26
C MET A 117 0.83 46.07 -25.27
N GLN A 118 0.90 44.82 -25.74
CA GLN A 118 -0.23 43.88 -25.69
C GLN A 118 -0.59 43.53 -24.24
N LEU A 119 0.39 43.20 -23.40
CA LEU A 119 0.17 42.94 -21.98
C LEU A 119 -0.45 44.14 -21.26
N ALA A 120 0.04 45.35 -21.54
CA ALA A 120 -0.53 46.57 -20.97
C ALA A 120 -1.96 46.84 -21.45
N ALA A 121 -2.26 46.61 -22.73
CA ALA A 121 -3.61 46.78 -23.27
C ALA A 121 -4.60 45.77 -22.67
N GLU A 122 -4.19 44.51 -22.53
CA GLU A 122 -4.99 43.47 -21.86
C GLU A 122 -5.24 43.80 -20.39
N ALA A 123 -4.21 44.22 -19.65
CA ALA A 123 -4.35 44.62 -18.25
C ALA A 123 -5.28 45.84 -18.07
N LEU A 124 -5.18 46.85 -18.95
CA LEU A 124 -6.09 48.00 -18.92
C LEU A 124 -7.53 47.60 -19.25
N GLN A 125 -7.73 46.68 -20.19
CA GLN A 125 -9.06 46.17 -20.53
C GLN A 125 -9.67 45.39 -19.34
N GLU A 126 -8.89 44.58 -18.64
CA GLU A 126 -9.35 43.88 -17.43
C GLU A 126 -9.58 44.83 -16.24
N ALA A 127 -8.82 45.92 -16.13
CA ALA A 127 -9.05 46.95 -15.12
C ALA A 127 -10.38 47.70 -15.36
N ASP A 128 -10.68 48.04 -16.61
CA ASP A 128 -11.96 48.68 -17.00
C ASP A 128 -13.15 47.74 -16.78
N LYS A 129 -13.00 46.46 -17.14
CA LYS A 129 -13.98 45.41 -16.83
C LYS A 129 -14.24 45.30 -15.33
N TRP A 130 -13.18 45.27 -14.50
CA TRP A 130 -13.32 45.24 -13.05
C TRP A 130 -14.10 46.45 -12.52
N SER A 131 -13.76 47.66 -12.98
CA SER A 131 -14.45 48.88 -12.56
C SER A 131 -15.94 48.86 -12.91
N THR A 132 -16.27 48.40 -14.12
CA THR A 132 -17.67 48.27 -14.57
C THR A 132 -18.42 47.22 -13.75
N LEU A 133 -17.83 46.03 -13.59
CA LEU A 133 -18.43 44.96 -12.80
C LEU A 133 -18.63 45.37 -11.34
N SER A 134 -17.66 46.07 -10.75
CA SER A 134 -17.74 46.56 -9.37
C SER A 134 -18.80 47.65 -9.19
N ALA A 135 -19.10 48.45 -10.21
CA ALA A 135 -20.19 49.43 -10.14
C ALA A 135 -21.56 48.75 -10.20
N ASP A 136 -21.68 47.73 -11.05
CA ASP A 136 -22.95 47.05 -11.29
C ASP A 136 -23.26 45.94 -10.28
N ILE A 137 -22.28 45.49 -9.49
CA ILE A 137 -22.43 44.32 -8.60
C ILE A 137 -23.51 44.57 -7.54
N GLU A 138 -23.58 45.79 -7.01
CA GLU A 138 -24.54 46.22 -5.99
C GLU A 138 -25.98 46.21 -6.48
N GLU A 139 -26.21 46.51 -7.76
CA GLU A 139 -27.53 46.39 -8.37
C GLU A 139 -27.93 44.93 -8.56
N THR A 140 -26.99 44.09 -9.00
CA THR A 140 -27.26 42.64 -9.10
C THR A 140 -27.52 41.96 -7.77
N PHE A 141 -26.89 42.39 -6.67
CA PHE A 141 -27.22 41.84 -5.35
C PHE A 141 -28.69 42.12 -4.93
N LYS A 142 -29.35 43.14 -5.51
CA LYS A 142 -30.77 43.43 -5.25
C LYS A 142 -31.71 42.44 -5.95
N THR A 143 -31.29 41.78 -7.02
CA THR A 143 -32.14 40.81 -7.74
C THR A 143 -32.30 39.50 -6.96
N GLN A 144 -31.42 39.22 -6.00
CA GLN A 144 -31.34 37.99 -5.22
C GLN A 144 -31.19 36.71 -6.06
N ASP A 145 -30.88 36.83 -7.36
CA ASP A 145 -30.63 35.68 -8.22
C ASP A 145 -29.18 35.20 -8.06
N VAL A 146 -29.04 34.06 -7.38
CA VAL A 146 -27.74 33.47 -7.03
C VAL A 146 -26.88 33.17 -8.25
N ALA A 147 -27.47 32.71 -9.35
CA ALA A 147 -26.72 32.33 -10.54
C ALA A 147 -26.17 33.55 -11.28
N VAL A 148 -26.96 34.63 -11.35
CA VAL A 148 -26.53 35.88 -11.97
C VAL A 148 -25.45 36.56 -11.14
N ILE A 149 -25.59 36.56 -9.81
CA ILE A 149 -24.59 37.12 -8.91
C ILE A 149 -23.27 36.31 -8.99
N SER A 150 -23.32 34.97 -9.00
CA SER A 150 -22.10 34.15 -9.13
C SER A 150 -21.38 34.43 -10.44
N GLY A 151 -22.10 34.50 -11.56
CA GLY A 151 -21.51 34.78 -12.87
C GLY A 151 -20.72 36.10 -12.89
N LYS A 152 -21.25 37.15 -12.26
CA LYS A 152 -20.52 38.42 -12.12
C LYS A 152 -19.31 38.30 -11.20
N LEU A 153 -19.40 37.59 -10.07
CA LEU A 153 -18.26 37.37 -9.18
C LEU A 153 -17.14 36.56 -9.85
N THR A 154 -17.49 35.57 -10.66
CA THR A 154 -16.54 34.78 -11.45
C THR A 154 -15.86 35.63 -12.52
N ALA A 155 -16.60 36.52 -13.18
CA ALA A 155 -16.01 37.48 -14.11
C ALA A 155 -15.04 38.44 -13.40
N MET A 156 -15.42 38.95 -12.22
CA MET A 156 -14.54 39.77 -11.38
C MET A 156 -13.28 39.01 -10.94
N GLN A 157 -13.40 37.72 -10.57
CA GLN A 157 -12.25 36.84 -10.29
C GLN A 157 -11.31 36.72 -11.49
N GLY A 158 -11.86 36.51 -12.69
CA GLY A 158 -11.07 36.41 -13.92
C GLY A 158 -10.28 37.68 -14.22
N SER A 159 -10.93 38.85 -14.13
CA SER A 159 -10.26 40.14 -14.33
C SER A 159 -9.17 40.38 -13.29
N LEU A 160 -9.37 39.94 -12.04
CA LEU A 160 -8.42 40.14 -10.96
C LEU A 160 -7.13 39.32 -11.13
N VAL A 161 -7.17 38.15 -11.78
CA VAL A 161 -5.96 37.36 -12.09
C VAL A 161 -4.98 38.11 -12.99
N MET A 162 -5.46 38.98 -13.88
CA MET A 162 -4.62 39.78 -14.78
C MET A 162 -4.10 41.08 -14.14
N LEU A 163 -4.56 41.42 -12.94
CA LEU A 163 -4.28 42.68 -12.26
C LEU A 163 -3.31 42.54 -11.07
N VAL A 164 -2.57 41.43 -10.98
CA VAL A 164 -1.65 41.12 -9.86
C VAL A 164 -0.60 42.21 -9.64
N ASP A 165 -0.12 42.84 -10.72
CA ASP A 165 0.92 43.87 -10.67
C ASP A 165 0.39 45.28 -10.33
N THR A 166 -0.91 45.41 -10.03
CA THR A 166 -1.50 46.71 -9.65
C THR A 166 -1.31 47.02 -8.16
N PRO A 167 -1.01 48.27 -7.79
CA PRO A 167 -0.73 48.64 -6.40
C PRO A 167 -1.94 48.47 -5.46
N ASP A 168 -3.15 48.49 -6.00
CA ASP A 168 -4.42 48.32 -5.30
C ASP A 168 -4.94 46.86 -5.33
N TYR A 169 -4.13 45.91 -5.81
CA TYR A 169 -4.50 44.50 -5.92
C TYR A 169 -5.00 43.90 -4.61
N SER A 170 -4.33 44.18 -3.48
CA SER A 170 -4.75 43.63 -2.18
C SER A 170 -6.13 44.13 -1.74
N GLU A 171 -6.45 45.39 -2.03
CA GLU A 171 -7.76 45.96 -1.70
C GLU A 171 -8.87 45.32 -2.55
N LYS A 172 -8.61 45.12 -3.85
CA LYS A 172 -9.53 44.42 -4.76
C LYS A 172 -9.78 42.98 -4.33
N CYS A 173 -8.75 42.26 -3.86
CA CYS A 173 -8.90 40.91 -3.29
C CYS A 173 -9.84 40.91 -2.09
N VAL A 174 -9.67 41.85 -1.16
CA VAL A 174 -10.52 41.96 0.03
C VAL A 174 -11.96 42.30 -0.35
N GLN A 175 -12.18 43.19 -1.32
CA GLN A 175 -13.51 43.52 -1.82
C GLN A 175 -14.20 42.31 -2.45
N LEU A 176 -13.50 41.56 -3.31
CA LEU A 176 -14.03 40.34 -3.92
C LEU A 176 -14.44 39.31 -2.86
N GLU A 177 -13.59 39.12 -1.85
CA GLU A 177 -13.83 38.16 -0.79
C GLU A 177 -15.02 38.58 0.10
N ALA A 178 -15.19 39.88 0.35
CA ALA A 178 -16.37 40.41 1.04
C ALA A 178 -17.66 40.18 0.24
N LEU A 179 -17.64 40.37 -1.09
CA LEU A 179 -18.78 40.10 -1.96
C LEU A 179 -19.14 38.61 -1.99
N LYS A 180 -18.13 37.72 -2.06
CA LYS A 180 -18.35 36.26 -1.95
C LYS A 180 -18.97 35.86 -0.61
N ASN A 181 -18.46 36.41 0.50
CA ASN A 181 -19.03 36.19 1.83
C ASN A 181 -20.50 36.64 1.91
N ARG A 182 -20.84 37.76 1.27
CA ARG A 182 -22.22 38.27 1.24
C ARG A 182 -23.15 37.34 0.45
N LEU A 183 -22.71 36.81 -0.69
CA LEU A 183 -23.49 35.83 -1.46
C LEU A 183 -23.69 34.52 -0.67
N GLU A 184 -22.64 34.04 0.03
CA GLU A 184 -22.75 32.87 0.91
C GLU A 184 -23.77 33.12 2.04
N ALA A 185 -23.72 34.28 2.69
CA ALA A 185 -24.65 34.63 3.76
C ALA A 185 -26.11 34.67 3.27
N LEU A 186 -26.36 35.25 2.08
CA LEU A 186 -27.68 35.30 1.44
C LEU A 186 -28.25 33.92 1.12
N THR A 187 -27.38 32.96 0.77
CA THR A 187 -27.78 31.62 0.35
C THR A 187 -27.79 30.59 1.48
N SER A 188 -27.18 30.90 2.63
CA SER A 188 -27.03 29.97 3.77
C SER A 188 -28.32 29.24 4.19
N THR A 189 -29.45 29.96 4.34
CA THR A 189 -30.74 29.38 4.72
C THR A 189 -31.30 28.46 3.63
N GLN A 190 -31.16 28.86 2.37
CA GLN A 190 -31.60 28.08 1.21
C GLN A 190 -30.73 26.82 1.03
N ILE A 191 -29.42 26.91 1.29
CA ILE A 191 -28.50 25.77 1.25
C ILE A 191 -28.89 24.73 2.32
N VAL A 192 -29.13 25.19 3.55
CA VAL A 192 -29.56 24.31 4.65
C VAL A 192 -30.90 23.66 4.34
N SER A 193 -31.89 24.40 3.84
CA SER A 193 -33.17 23.80 3.45
C SER A 193 -33.01 22.79 2.30
N THR A 194 -32.14 23.09 1.35
CA THR A 194 -31.87 22.23 0.19
C THR A 194 -31.24 20.92 0.61
N PHE A 195 -30.21 20.95 1.46
CA PHE A 195 -29.56 19.73 1.94
C PHE A 195 -30.42 18.92 2.91
N ASN A 196 -31.28 19.55 3.72
CA ASN A 196 -32.22 18.83 4.55
C ASN A 196 -33.36 18.15 3.76
N SER A 197 -33.78 18.74 2.64
CA SER A 197 -34.84 18.19 1.76
C SER A 197 -34.31 17.32 0.62
N LEU A 198 -32.98 17.21 0.47
CA LEU A 198 -32.30 16.50 -0.62
C LEU A 198 -32.75 16.94 -2.02
N ALA A 199 -33.12 18.22 -2.19
CA ALA A 199 -33.55 18.76 -3.48
C ALA A 199 -32.37 18.82 -4.48
N THR A 200 -32.30 17.84 -5.38
CA THR A 200 -31.15 17.59 -6.26
C THR A 200 -30.83 18.75 -7.20
N ASP A 201 -31.84 19.35 -7.85
CA ASP A 201 -31.60 20.38 -8.86
C ASP A 201 -31.07 21.68 -8.24
N GLN A 202 -31.60 22.05 -7.08
CA GLN A 202 -31.12 23.20 -6.32
C GLN A 202 -29.72 22.94 -5.75
N ALA A 203 -29.43 21.71 -5.30
CA ALA A 203 -28.10 21.33 -4.84
C ALA A 203 -27.06 21.41 -5.98
N LYS A 204 -27.40 20.95 -7.19
CA LYS A 204 -26.54 21.09 -8.39
C LYS A 204 -26.26 22.56 -8.73
N LEU A 205 -27.25 23.44 -8.56
CA LEU A 205 -27.06 24.87 -8.76
C LEU A 205 -26.06 25.43 -7.73
N PHE A 206 -26.22 25.11 -6.45
CA PHE A 206 -25.26 25.55 -5.42
C PHE A 206 -23.87 24.95 -5.62
N VAL A 207 -23.74 23.68 -6.02
CA VAL A 207 -22.43 23.10 -6.35
C VAL A 207 -21.76 23.85 -7.49
N ARG A 208 -22.49 24.19 -8.55
CA ARG A 208 -21.96 24.97 -9.67
C ARG A 208 -21.46 26.34 -9.19
N VAL A 209 -22.33 27.07 -8.49
CA VAL A 209 -22.03 28.42 -7.97
C VAL A 209 -20.80 28.41 -7.05
N PHE A 210 -20.75 27.50 -6.07
CA PHE A 210 -19.62 27.43 -5.13
C PHE A 210 -18.34 26.85 -5.75
N THR A 211 -18.44 26.08 -6.84
CA THR A 211 -17.27 25.69 -7.64
C THR A 211 -16.69 26.88 -8.38
N GLU A 212 -17.55 27.68 -9.04
CA GLU A 212 -17.14 28.89 -9.78
C GLU A 212 -16.53 29.94 -8.84
N MET A 213 -17.08 30.09 -7.64
CA MET A 213 -16.57 31.01 -6.61
C MET A 213 -15.30 30.54 -5.89
N ASP A 214 -14.80 29.33 -6.18
CA ASP A 214 -13.70 28.68 -5.47
C ASP A 214 -13.95 28.53 -3.95
N ARG A 215 -15.17 28.08 -3.60
CA ARG A 215 -15.65 27.92 -2.21
C ARG A 215 -16.33 26.56 -1.93
N MET A 216 -15.92 25.52 -2.66
CA MET A 216 -16.44 24.18 -2.44
C MET A 216 -16.29 23.66 -0.99
N PRO A 217 -15.19 23.94 -0.26
CA PRO A 217 -15.05 23.51 1.14
C PRO A 217 -16.16 24.06 2.06
N GLN A 218 -16.59 25.30 1.83
CA GLN A 218 -17.65 25.95 2.61
C GLN A 218 -19.00 25.28 2.34
N LEU A 219 -19.32 24.99 1.08
CA LEU A 219 -20.56 24.28 0.72
C LEU A 219 -20.60 22.88 1.36
N LEU A 220 -19.48 22.15 1.30
CA LEU A 220 -19.34 20.85 1.95
C LEU A 220 -19.53 20.96 3.47
N ALA A 221 -19.05 22.03 4.11
CA ALA A 221 -19.26 22.26 5.54
C ALA A 221 -20.76 22.39 5.90
N TYR A 222 -21.58 23.04 5.07
CA TYR A 222 -23.03 23.06 5.25
C TYR A 222 -23.66 21.67 5.09
N TYR A 223 -23.25 20.93 4.05
CA TYR A 223 -23.71 19.55 3.82
C TYR A 223 -23.42 18.66 5.04
N TYR A 224 -22.18 18.67 5.53
CA TYR A 224 -21.77 17.91 6.71
C TYR A 224 -22.53 18.35 7.95
N LYS A 225 -22.71 19.66 8.18
CA LYS A 225 -23.41 20.18 9.36
C LYS A 225 -24.86 19.68 9.42
N CYS A 226 -25.58 19.65 8.29
CA CYS A 226 -26.97 19.20 8.25
C CYS A 226 -27.08 17.70 8.51
N HIS A 227 -26.35 16.87 7.75
CA HIS A 227 -26.44 15.42 7.85
C HIS A 227 -25.87 14.88 9.17
N LYS A 228 -24.76 15.46 9.64
CA LYS A 228 -24.19 15.11 10.94
C LYS A 228 -25.19 15.38 12.07
N ALA A 229 -25.87 16.53 12.06
CA ALA A 229 -26.86 16.84 13.09
C ALA A 229 -28.01 15.82 13.13
N GLN A 230 -28.48 15.38 11.97
CA GLN A 230 -29.50 14.32 11.87
C GLN A 230 -28.98 12.99 12.45
N LEU A 231 -27.79 12.55 12.06
CA LEU A 231 -27.20 11.30 12.57
C LEU A 231 -26.94 11.34 14.09
N LEU A 232 -26.45 12.47 14.61
CA LEU A 232 -26.24 12.65 16.05
C LEU A 232 -27.57 12.61 16.81
N SER A 233 -28.64 13.19 16.28
CA SER A 233 -29.97 13.10 16.91
C SER A 233 -30.51 11.67 16.98
N VAL A 234 -30.20 10.84 15.96
CA VAL A 234 -30.54 9.40 15.99
C VAL A 234 -29.74 8.69 17.08
N TRP A 235 -28.44 8.97 17.20
CA TRP A 235 -27.61 8.41 18.27
C TRP A 235 -28.14 8.77 19.66
N GLU A 236 -28.50 10.05 19.88
CA GLU A 236 -29.07 10.52 21.13
C GLU A 236 -30.39 9.79 21.46
N SER A 237 -31.23 9.55 20.46
CA SER A 237 -32.48 8.78 20.62
C SER A 237 -32.21 7.31 20.96
N ILE A 238 -31.24 6.67 20.30
CA ILE A 238 -30.86 5.27 20.56
C ILE A 238 -30.30 5.14 21.99
N CYS A 239 -29.48 6.10 22.45
CA CYS A 239 -28.91 6.10 23.79
C CYS A 239 -29.95 6.21 24.91
N GLN A 240 -31.13 6.78 24.63
CA GLN A 240 -32.22 6.88 25.59
C GLN A 240 -32.95 5.54 25.79
N SER A 241 -32.72 4.55 24.93
CA SER A 241 -33.28 3.21 25.09
C SER A 241 -32.61 2.44 26.25
N ASP A 242 -33.39 1.59 26.93
CA ASP A 242 -32.86 0.64 27.93
C ASP A 242 -32.18 -0.60 27.30
N ALA A 243 -31.99 -0.60 25.98
CA ALA A 243 -31.40 -1.72 25.26
C ALA A 243 -29.91 -1.92 25.65
N PRO A 244 -29.39 -3.16 25.60
CA PRO A 244 -27.96 -3.41 25.79
C PRO A 244 -27.12 -2.62 24.77
N LEU A 245 -25.93 -2.16 25.18
CA LEU A 245 -25.04 -1.34 24.34
C LEU A 245 -24.73 -1.99 22.98
N LYS A 246 -24.63 -3.32 22.92
CA LYS A 246 -24.46 -4.06 21.67
C LYS A 246 -25.57 -3.78 20.65
N GLN A 247 -26.82 -3.78 21.12
CA GLN A 247 -27.98 -3.53 20.27
C GLN A 247 -28.02 -2.06 19.85
N GLN A 248 -27.73 -1.14 20.77
CA GLN A 248 -27.63 0.29 20.49
C GLN A 248 -26.58 0.59 19.40
N LEU A 249 -25.38 0.03 19.52
CA LEU A 249 -24.33 0.20 18.50
C LEU A 249 -24.67 -0.47 17.18
N SER A 250 -25.28 -1.67 17.20
CA SER A 250 -25.73 -2.34 15.97
C SER A 250 -26.74 -1.48 15.22
N GLU A 251 -27.77 -0.98 15.91
CA GLU A 251 -28.81 -0.14 15.32
C GLU A 251 -28.24 1.16 14.73
N PHE A 252 -27.30 1.78 15.43
CA PHE A 252 -26.63 2.98 14.93
C PHE A 252 -25.73 2.68 13.72
N TYR A 253 -24.95 1.60 13.74
CA TYR A 253 -24.12 1.19 12.61
C TYR A 253 -24.95 0.80 11.38
N ASP A 254 -26.10 0.14 11.56
CA ASP A 254 -27.05 -0.14 10.48
C ASP A 254 -27.62 1.16 9.90
N THR A 255 -27.90 2.16 10.75
CA THR A 255 -28.33 3.49 10.32
C THR A 255 -27.24 4.22 9.53
N LEU A 256 -25.98 4.16 9.98
CA LEU A 256 -24.84 4.74 9.25
C LEU A 256 -24.66 4.07 7.88
N LEU A 257 -24.74 2.75 7.81
CA LEU A 257 -24.63 1.99 6.57
C LEU A 257 -25.78 2.29 5.61
N SER A 258 -27.01 2.36 6.11
CA SER A 258 -28.19 2.76 5.33
C SER A 258 -28.02 4.19 4.78
N THR A 259 -27.58 5.11 5.64
CA THR A 259 -27.31 6.50 5.26
C THR A 259 -26.21 6.58 4.20
N TRP A 260 -25.13 5.78 4.33
CA TRP A 260 -24.09 5.68 3.32
C TRP A 260 -24.67 5.33 1.95
N HIS A 261 -25.47 4.26 1.85
CA HIS A 261 -26.06 3.83 0.58
C HIS A 261 -26.99 4.88 -0.03
N THR A 262 -27.91 5.45 0.78
CA THR A 262 -28.85 6.46 0.29
C THR A 262 -28.13 7.72 -0.15
N GLN A 263 -27.18 8.20 0.66
CA GLN A 263 -26.42 9.41 0.35
C GLN A 263 -25.42 9.19 -0.79
N LEU A 264 -24.89 7.98 -1.00
CA LEU A 264 -24.02 7.67 -2.13
C LEU A 264 -24.76 7.82 -3.45
N GLN A 265 -25.99 7.30 -3.53
CA GLN A 265 -26.84 7.45 -4.71
C GLN A 265 -27.19 8.92 -5.02
N TRP A 266 -27.46 9.71 -3.98
CA TRP A 266 -27.78 11.13 -4.14
C TRP A 266 -26.54 11.98 -4.45
N SER A 267 -25.47 11.82 -3.67
CA SER A 267 -24.21 12.58 -3.82
C SER A 267 -23.54 12.32 -5.15
N SER A 268 -23.65 11.13 -5.73
CA SER A 268 -23.13 10.83 -7.08
C SER A 268 -23.78 11.68 -8.17
N GLN A 269 -24.96 12.25 -7.92
CA GLN A 269 -25.65 13.16 -8.86
C GLN A 269 -25.23 14.63 -8.68
N VAL A 270 -24.58 14.97 -7.56
CA VAL A 270 -24.37 16.34 -7.09
C VAL A 270 -22.88 16.68 -6.98
N PHE A 271 -22.08 15.80 -6.40
CA PHE A 271 -20.64 15.99 -6.16
C PHE A 271 -19.79 15.15 -7.10
N LYS A 272 -18.55 15.61 -7.35
CA LYS A 272 -17.58 14.88 -8.20
C LYS A 272 -16.98 13.65 -7.50
N ASN A 273 -16.69 13.75 -6.21
CA ASN A 273 -16.08 12.68 -5.39
C ASN A 273 -17.02 12.25 -4.26
N PRO A 274 -18.13 11.54 -4.55
CA PRO A 274 -19.15 11.22 -3.56
C PRO A 274 -18.61 10.37 -2.40
N CYS A 275 -17.74 9.39 -2.67
CA CYS A 275 -17.17 8.51 -1.64
C CYS A 275 -16.33 9.26 -0.62
N GLU A 276 -15.51 10.22 -1.06
CA GLU A 276 -14.69 11.03 -0.16
C GLU A 276 -15.59 11.93 0.71
N VAL A 277 -16.63 12.53 0.11
CA VAL A 277 -17.60 13.34 0.85
C VAL A 277 -18.25 12.51 1.96
N LEU A 278 -18.71 11.29 1.67
CA LEU A 278 -19.33 10.44 2.68
C LEU A 278 -18.35 9.91 3.72
N THR A 279 -17.12 9.59 3.31
CA THR A 279 -16.06 9.17 4.24
C THR A 279 -15.83 10.26 5.29
N VAL A 280 -15.72 11.52 4.86
CA VAL A 280 -15.58 12.67 5.76
C VAL A 280 -16.82 12.85 6.64
N LEU A 281 -18.03 12.67 6.10
CA LEU A 281 -19.27 12.72 6.89
C LEU A 281 -19.26 11.66 8.01
N MET A 282 -18.87 10.42 7.71
CA MET A 282 -18.79 9.32 8.69
C MET A 282 -17.75 9.61 9.77
N ILE A 283 -16.55 10.07 9.39
CA ILE A 283 -15.49 10.47 10.33
C ILE A 283 -15.99 11.56 11.27
N GLN A 284 -16.58 12.63 10.74
CA GLN A 284 -17.07 13.74 11.54
C GLN A 284 -18.23 13.33 12.45
N THR A 285 -19.07 12.39 12.01
CA THR A 285 -20.19 11.89 12.81
C THR A 285 -19.67 11.05 13.97
N LEU A 286 -18.85 10.01 13.68
CA LEU A 286 -18.26 9.14 14.71
C LEU A 286 -17.40 9.91 15.71
N GLY A 287 -16.64 10.91 15.24
CA GLY A 287 -15.81 11.76 16.10
C GLY A 287 -16.58 12.78 16.96
N ALA A 288 -17.84 13.09 16.61
CA ALA A 288 -18.66 14.07 17.33
C ALA A 288 -19.78 13.43 18.17
N MET A 289 -19.82 12.10 18.29
CA MET A 289 -20.84 11.39 19.06
C MET A 289 -20.78 11.77 20.54
N VAL A 290 -21.95 12.08 21.11
CA VAL A 290 -22.12 12.30 22.55
C VAL A 290 -23.32 11.46 23.02
N PRO A 291 -23.15 10.54 23.98
CA PRO A 291 -21.88 10.08 24.56
C PRO A 291 -20.94 9.43 23.54
N THR A 292 -19.63 9.49 23.79
CA THR A 292 -18.64 8.86 22.89
C THR A 292 -18.67 7.34 23.04
N ILE A 293 -18.27 6.59 21.99
CA ILE A 293 -18.18 5.12 22.06
C ILE A 293 -17.30 4.65 23.25
N PRO A 294 -16.11 5.23 23.50
CA PRO A 294 -15.32 4.92 24.70
C PRO A 294 -16.08 5.10 26.01
N ASP A 295 -16.83 6.20 26.17
CA ASP A 295 -17.62 6.46 27.38
C ASP A 295 -18.74 5.43 27.55
N CYS A 296 -19.40 5.06 26.47
CA CYS A 296 -20.42 4.02 26.47
C CYS A 296 -19.84 2.66 26.88
N ILE A 297 -18.68 2.26 26.31
CA ILE A 297 -18.01 1.01 26.67
C ILE A 297 -17.61 1.02 28.15
N ALA A 298 -17.00 2.11 28.63
CA ALA A 298 -16.63 2.25 30.03
C ALA A 298 -17.85 2.19 30.97
N GLY A 299 -18.97 2.81 30.58
CA GLY A 299 -20.25 2.75 31.29
C GLY A 299 -20.83 1.34 31.35
N ALA A 300 -20.78 0.60 30.23
CA ALA A 300 -21.25 -0.78 30.16
C ALA A 300 -20.39 -1.70 31.04
N LEU A 301 -19.06 -1.61 30.97
CA LEU A 301 -18.15 -2.48 31.74
C LEU A 301 -18.25 -2.31 33.26
N LYS A 302 -18.68 -1.14 33.75
CA LYS A 302 -18.98 -0.94 35.17
C LYS A 302 -20.17 -1.76 35.66
N ARG A 303 -21.10 -2.12 34.78
CA ARG A 303 -22.31 -2.91 35.12
C ARG A 303 -22.04 -4.41 35.15
N TYR A 304 -20.95 -4.87 34.52
CA TYR A 304 -20.60 -6.29 34.45
C TYR A 304 -19.51 -6.69 35.46
N THR A 305 -19.65 -7.90 35.99
CA THR A 305 -18.66 -8.59 36.80
C THR A 305 -17.42 -8.95 35.98
N GLY A 306 -16.28 -9.15 36.64
CA GLY A 306 -14.97 -9.33 35.98
C GLY A 306 -14.89 -10.54 35.03
N ASP A 307 -15.72 -11.56 35.25
CA ASP A 307 -15.82 -12.81 34.48
C ASP A 307 -16.56 -12.69 33.14
N CYS A 308 -17.21 -11.56 32.87
CA CYS A 308 -17.92 -11.32 31.61
C CYS A 308 -17.38 -10.12 30.83
N ARG A 309 -16.42 -9.37 31.39
CA ARG A 309 -15.92 -8.12 30.77
C ARG A 309 -15.25 -8.36 29.42
N VAL A 310 -14.46 -9.42 29.30
CA VAL A 310 -13.77 -9.77 28.05
C VAL A 310 -14.79 -10.21 27.00
N ASP A 311 -15.80 -10.99 27.38
CA ASP A 311 -16.84 -11.44 26.45
C ASP A 311 -17.69 -10.27 25.93
N VAL A 312 -18.06 -9.33 26.81
CA VAL A 312 -18.75 -8.10 26.41
C VAL A 312 -17.89 -7.27 25.45
N LEU A 313 -16.60 -7.06 25.76
CA LEU A 313 -15.69 -6.34 24.86
C LEU A 313 -15.56 -7.01 23.50
N LEU A 314 -15.47 -8.35 23.48
CA LEU A 314 -15.40 -9.14 22.27
C LEU A 314 -16.68 -8.99 21.43
N GLU A 315 -17.86 -9.03 22.04
CA GLU A 315 -19.13 -8.83 21.34
C GLU A 315 -19.23 -7.44 20.73
N LEU A 316 -18.84 -6.39 21.46
CA LEU A 316 -18.85 -5.02 20.96
C LEU A 316 -17.85 -4.82 19.81
N HIS A 317 -16.64 -5.37 19.95
CA HIS A 317 -15.63 -5.34 18.89
C HIS A 317 -16.09 -6.09 17.64
N GLN A 318 -16.75 -7.24 17.80
CA GLN A 318 -17.32 -8.00 16.70
C GLN A 318 -18.42 -7.20 15.96
N THR A 319 -19.26 -6.46 16.70
CA THR A 319 -20.25 -5.55 16.11
C THR A 319 -19.58 -4.46 15.27
N ALA A 320 -18.51 -3.84 15.77
CA ALA A 320 -17.72 -2.88 15.01
C ALA A 320 -17.05 -3.51 13.76
N ALA A 321 -16.50 -4.72 13.89
CA ALA A 321 -15.89 -5.44 12.78
C ALA A 321 -16.89 -5.86 11.70
N ASN A 322 -18.11 -6.24 12.10
CA ASN A 322 -19.20 -6.52 11.15
C ASN A 322 -19.57 -5.24 10.38
N PHE A 323 -19.69 -4.10 11.06
CA PHE A 323 -19.93 -2.80 10.41
C PHE A 323 -18.80 -2.44 9.43
N SER A 324 -17.54 -2.55 9.83
CA SER A 324 -16.40 -2.28 8.95
C SER A 324 -16.39 -3.18 7.71
N ARG A 325 -16.66 -4.48 7.84
CA ARG A 325 -16.74 -5.40 6.69
C ARG A 325 -17.90 -5.05 5.74
N SER A 326 -19.05 -4.68 6.28
CA SER A 326 -20.19 -4.23 5.48
C SER A 326 -19.86 -2.92 4.74
N LEU A 327 -19.18 -1.99 5.42
CA LEU A 327 -18.76 -0.73 4.82
C LEU A 327 -17.68 -0.94 3.76
N GLU A 328 -16.70 -1.81 4.00
CA GLU A 328 -15.68 -2.20 3.02
C GLU A 328 -16.32 -2.78 1.77
N ALA A 329 -17.27 -3.72 1.91
CA ALA A 329 -18.01 -4.30 0.79
C ALA A 329 -18.81 -3.22 0.01
N ALA A 330 -19.38 -2.23 0.72
CA ALA A 330 -20.07 -1.11 0.10
C ALA A 330 -19.13 -0.16 -0.65
N MET A 331 -17.87 -0.01 -0.19
CA MET A 331 -16.85 0.85 -0.80
C MET A 331 -16.06 0.16 -1.92
N GLN A 332 -16.04 -1.18 -1.95
CA GLN A 332 -15.22 -1.98 -2.87
C GLN A 332 -15.36 -1.61 -4.36
N PRO A 333 -16.54 -1.26 -4.91
CA PRO A 333 -16.69 -0.86 -6.31
C PRO A 333 -15.96 0.44 -6.67
N GLN A 334 -15.68 1.31 -5.69
CA GLN A 334 -15.17 2.67 -5.87
C GLN A 334 -13.84 2.91 -5.14
N LEU A 335 -13.22 1.82 -4.66
CA LEU A 335 -12.06 1.88 -3.76
C LEU A 335 -10.80 2.46 -4.45
N SER A 336 -10.68 2.32 -5.77
CA SER A 336 -9.61 2.93 -6.57
C SER A 336 -9.66 4.45 -6.64
N GLU A 337 -10.84 5.04 -6.42
CA GLU A 337 -11.07 6.49 -6.46
C GLU A 337 -11.06 7.12 -5.05
N CYS A 338 -10.97 6.29 -4.00
CA CYS A 338 -11.03 6.75 -2.62
C CYS A 338 -9.67 7.26 -2.11
N ASN A 339 -9.73 8.32 -1.30
CA ASN A 339 -8.56 8.82 -0.57
C ASN A 339 -8.22 7.86 0.59
N LEU A 340 -7.19 7.03 0.41
CA LEU A 340 -6.78 6.02 1.39
C LEU A 340 -6.46 6.59 2.77
N LEU A 341 -5.97 7.83 2.87
CA LEU A 341 -5.73 8.48 4.16
C LEU A 341 -7.03 8.73 4.92
N LYS A 342 -8.10 9.11 4.21
CA LYS A 342 -9.43 9.29 4.80
C LYS A 342 -10.08 7.95 5.15
N VAL A 343 -9.87 6.92 4.32
CA VAL A 343 -10.30 5.56 4.68
C VAL A 343 -9.61 5.08 5.96
N ALA A 344 -8.30 5.30 6.09
CA ALA A 344 -7.56 4.97 7.31
C ALA A 344 -8.04 5.76 8.54
N GLU A 345 -8.36 7.05 8.39
CA GLU A 345 -8.95 7.88 9.44
C GLU A 345 -10.32 7.32 9.89
N LEU A 346 -11.16 6.90 8.94
CA LEU A 346 -12.45 6.28 9.23
C LEU A 346 -12.31 4.95 9.98
N VAL A 347 -11.39 4.08 9.52
CA VAL A 347 -11.05 2.83 10.22
C VAL A 347 -10.59 3.12 11.65
N SER A 348 -9.75 4.14 11.83
CA SER A 348 -9.30 4.58 13.16
C SER A 348 -10.47 5.02 14.06
N CYS A 349 -11.45 5.77 13.54
CA CYS A 349 -12.63 6.17 14.30
C CYS A 349 -13.44 4.97 14.82
N VAL A 350 -13.50 3.87 14.07
CA VAL A 350 -14.25 2.66 14.45
C VAL A 350 -13.49 1.79 15.47
N TYR A 351 -12.18 1.61 15.29
CA TYR A 351 -11.39 0.68 16.10
C TYR A 351 -10.63 1.30 17.27
N SER A 352 -10.31 2.61 17.22
CA SER A 352 -9.63 3.30 18.32
C SER A 352 -10.30 3.16 19.70
N PRO A 353 -11.65 3.07 19.85
CA PRO A 353 -12.27 2.86 21.15
C PRO A 353 -11.86 1.56 21.85
N TYR A 354 -11.44 0.53 21.10
CA TYR A 354 -11.07 -0.78 21.63
C TYR A 354 -9.57 -0.90 21.96
N LYS A 355 -8.74 -0.01 21.39
CA LYS A 355 -7.27 -0.11 21.46
C LYS A 355 -6.74 -0.17 22.89
N THR A 356 -7.26 0.67 23.78
CA THR A 356 -6.85 0.68 25.20
C THR A 356 -7.09 -0.67 25.86
N TYR A 357 -8.23 -1.31 25.57
CA TYR A 357 -8.59 -2.62 26.12
C TYR A 357 -7.79 -3.76 25.47
N GLN A 358 -7.46 -3.67 24.19
CA GLN A 358 -6.58 -4.63 23.51
C GLN A 358 -5.16 -4.59 24.10
N MET A 359 -4.64 -3.40 24.42
CA MET A 359 -3.34 -3.26 25.10
C MET A 359 -3.34 -3.84 26.52
N GLN A 360 -4.49 -3.77 27.21
CA GLN A 360 -4.69 -4.31 28.56
C GLN A 360 -5.22 -5.75 28.56
N TYR A 361 -5.30 -6.42 27.39
CA TYR A 361 -5.95 -7.72 27.26
C TYR A 361 -5.39 -8.78 28.21
N GLY A 362 -4.08 -8.79 28.45
CA GLY A 362 -3.45 -9.75 29.36
C GLY A 362 -3.99 -9.69 30.79
N GLU A 363 -4.16 -8.49 31.35
CA GLU A 363 -4.68 -8.29 32.70
C GLU A 363 -6.17 -8.63 32.80
N LEU A 364 -6.94 -8.26 31.77
CA LEU A 364 -8.36 -8.55 31.67
C LEU A 364 -8.62 -10.06 31.57
N GLU A 365 -7.86 -10.76 30.73
CA GLU A 365 -8.01 -12.21 30.53
C GLU A 365 -7.48 -13.00 31.74
N GLU A 366 -6.40 -12.56 32.39
CA GLU A 366 -5.93 -13.15 33.64
C GLU A 366 -7.02 -13.08 34.72
N THR A 367 -7.60 -11.89 34.93
CA THR A 367 -8.69 -11.70 35.90
C THR A 367 -9.88 -12.60 35.57
N ASN A 368 -10.28 -12.64 34.30
CA ASN A 368 -11.37 -13.48 33.80
C ASN A 368 -11.12 -14.98 34.09
N LEU A 369 -9.94 -15.48 33.72
CA LEU A 369 -9.55 -16.88 33.93
C LEU A 369 -9.48 -17.26 35.40
N LEU A 370 -8.96 -16.39 36.27
CA LEU A 370 -8.86 -16.68 37.71
C LEU A 370 -10.22 -16.71 38.42
N ILE A 371 -11.19 -15.91 37.95
CA ILE A 371 -12.58 -15.97 38.42
C ILE A 371 -13.25 -17.25 37.92
N GLN A 372 -13.13 -17.56 36.63
CA GLN A 372 -13.69 -18.80 36.06
C GLN A 372 -13.09 -20.05 36.72
N LEU A 373 -11.80 -20.04 37.03
CA LEU A 373 -11.13 -21.11 37.78
C LEU A 373 -11.69 -21.26 39.20
N SER A 374 -12.02 -20.16 39.89
CA SER A 374 -12.60 -20.23 41.24
C SER A 374 -13.98 -20.91 41.28
N ALA A 375 -14.68 -20.96 40.14
CA ALA A 375 -15.93 -21.69 39.97
C ALA A 375 -15.72 -23.18 39.64
N VAL A 376 -14.48 -23.64 39.39
CA VAL A 376 -14.16 -25.05 39.18
C VAL A 376 -14.04 -25.74 40.54
N PRO A 377 -14.98 -26.64 40.90
CA PRO A 377 -14.90 -27.35 42.16
C PRO A 377 -13.74 -28.34 42.16
N LEU A 378 -12.94 -28.33 43.23
CA LEU A 378 -11.87 -29.32 43.47
C LEU A 378 -12.10 -30.10 44.75
N GLU A 379 -12.64 -29.43 45.79
CA GLU A 379 -12.96 -30.06 47.06
C GLU A 379 -14.44 -29.89 47.39
N ARG A 380 -15.16 -31.01 47.41
CA ARG A 380 -16.52 -31.08 47.95
C ARG A 380 -16.80 -32.47 48.50
N GLY A 381 -17.34 -32.55 49.71
CA GLY A 381 -17.89 -33.79 50.26
C GLY A 381 -16.84 -34.87 50.60
N GLU A 382 -17.19 -36.12 50.26
CA GLU A 382 -16.40 -37.30 50.58
C GLU A 382 -15.15 -37.43 49.68
N VAL A 383 -14.24 -38.34 50.05
CA VAL A 383 -12.98 -38.51 49.30
C VAL A 383 -13.23 -38.95 47.85
N LEU A 384 -14.24 -39.80 47.62
CA LEU A 384 -14.60 -40.25 46.28
C LEU A 384 -15.06 -39.08 45.40
N ASP A 385 -15.87 -38.17 45.94
CA ASP A 385 -16.34 -36.97 45.24
C ASP A 385 -15.17 -36.05 44.87
N CYS A 386 -14.21 -35.86 45.79
CA CYS A 386 -13.00 -35.08 45.51
C CYS A 386 -12.18 -35.70 44.36
N VAL A 387 -12.05 -37.02 44.31
CA VAL A 387 -11.32 -37.72 43.22
C VAL A 387 -12.02 -37.58 41.88
N LEU A 388 -13.36 -37.64 41.86
CA LEU A 388 -14.14 -37.42 40.65
C LEU A 388 -14.04 -35.96 40.16
N GLU A 389 -14.13 -34.98 41.06
CA GLU A 389 -13.99 -33.57 40.71
C GLU A 389 -12.58 -33.22 40.22
N LEU A 390 -11.51 -33.78 40.81
CA LEU A 390 -10.15 -33.66 40.28
C LEU A 390 -10.04 -34.19 38.84
N THR A 391 -10.80 -35.22 38.50
CA THR A 391 -10.82 -35.78 37.15
C THR A 391 -11.55 -34.85 36.18
N HIS A 392 -12.71 -34.32 36.57
CA HIS A 392 -13.47 -33.37 35.76
C HIS A 392 -12.79 -32.00 35.63
N SER A 393 -12.04 -31.57 36.64
CA SER A 393 -11.36 -30.27 36.63
C SER A 393 -10.31 -30.16 35.54
N VAL A 394 -9.63 -31.26 35.19
CA VAL A 394 -8.66 -31.29 34.09
C VAL A 394 -9.32 -30.84 32.79
N GLN A 395 -10.44 -31.46 32.40
CA GLN A 395 -11.15 -31.09 31.18
C GLN A 395 -11.65 -29.64 31.21
N LYS A 396 -12.17 -29.19 32.35
CA LYS A 396 -12.65 -27.81 32.52
C LYS A 396 -11.53 -26.79 32.31
N VAL A 397 -10.37 -26.98 32.96
CA VAL A 397 -9.24 -26.04 32.88
C VAL A 397 -8.69 -25.92 31.47
N PHE A 398 -8.53 -27.04 30.75
CA PHE A 398 -8.10 -26.98 29.35
C PHE A 398 -9.17 -26.37 28.43
N GLY A 399 -10.45 -26.55 28.74
CA GLY A 399 -11.53 -25.82 28.08
C GLY A 399 -11.43 -24.30 28.27
N LEU A 400 -11.15 -23.85 29.49
CA LEU A 400 -10.92 -22.42 29.79
C LEU A 400 -9.70 -21.88 29.03
N ALA A 401 -8.60 -22.63 29.03
CA ALA A 401 -7.37 -22.26 28.34
C ALA A 401 -7.57 -22.17 26.82
N ALA A 402 -8.26 -23.13 26.20
CA ALA A 402 -8.58 -23.11 24.78
C ALA A 402 -9.49 -21.92 24.41
N ALA A 403 -10.51 -21.64 25.24
CA ALA A 403 -11.38 -20.49 25.03
C ALA A 403 -10.62 -19.15 25.13
N ALA A 404 -9.61 -19.06 26.01
CA ALA A 404 -8.76 -17.87 26.13
C ALA A 404 -7.90 -17.62 24.88
N VAL A 405 -7.40 -18.70 24.26
CA VAL A 405 -6.68 -18.62 22.98
C VAL A 405 -7.61 -18.07 21.89
N ASP A 406 -8.81 -18.61 21.77
CA ASP A 406 -9.79 -18.16 20.78
C ASP A 406 -10.23 -16.71 21.00
N ARG A 407 -10.46 -16.30 22.24
CA ARG A 407 -10.77 -14.89 22.59
C ARG A 407 -9.62 -13.96 22.21
N CYS A 408 -8.37 -14.36 22.47
CA CYS A 408 -7.20 -13.54 22.18
C CYS A 408 -7.08 -13.28 20.67
N VAL A 409 -7.24 -14.32 19.86
CA VAL A 409 -7.17 -14.20 18.40
C VAL A 409 -8.31 -13.32 17.89
N LYS A 410 -9.55 -13.55 18.34
CA LYS A 410 -10.70 -12.78 17.86
C LYS A 410 -10.71 -11.30 18.30
N PHE A 411 -10.15 -10.98 19.46
CA PHE A 411 -10.21 -9.61 19.99
C PHE A 411 -8.99 -8.76 19.64
N THR A 412 -7.83 -9.39 19.44
CA THR A 412 -6.54 -8.67 19.24
C THR A 412 -5.83 -9.01 17.95
N ASP A 413 -6.42 -9.86 17.10
CA ASP A 413 -5.79 -10.42 15.89
C ASP A 413 -4.40 -11.02 16.17
N GLY A 414 -4.21 -11.55 17.38
CA GLY A 414 -2.94 -12.15 17.84
C GLY A 414 -1.93 -11.17 18.45
N LEU A 415 -2.18 -9.86 18.44
CA LEU A 415 -1.28 -8.88 19.06
C LEU A 415 -1.20 -9.04 20.59
N GLY A 416 -2.23 -9.62 21.21
CA GLY A 416 -2.32 -9.87 22.64
C GLY A 416 -1.63 -11.15 23.15
N VAL A 417 -0.94 -11.92 22.29
CA VAL A 417 -0.39 -13.25 22.64
C VAL A 417 0.57 -13.20 23.84
N CYS A 418 1.42 -12.18 23.93
CA CYS A 418 2.31 -12.01 25.09
C CYS A 418 1.54 -11.84 26.41
N GLY A 419 0.40 -11.15 26.37
CA GLY A 419 -0.50 -11.02 27.52
C GLY A 419 -1.22 -12.33 27.83
N LEU A 420 -1.68 -13.04 26.80
CA LEU A 420 -2.32 -14.36 26.93
C LEU A 420 -1.39 -15.38 27.61
N ILE A 421 -0.12 -15.44 27.25
CA ILE A 421 0.85 -16.38 27.87
C ILE A 421 0.99 -16.10 29.37
N LYS A 422 1.00 -14.81 29.77
CA LYS A 422 1.02 -14.43 31.19
C LYS A 422 -0.25 -14.91 31.92
N ALA A 423 -1.42 -14.67 31.32
CA ALA A 423 -2.71 -15.10 31.87
C ALA A 423 -2.82 -16.63 32.00
N LEU A 424 -2.39 -17.37 30.97
CA LEU A 424 -2.35 -18.85 30.99
C LEU A 424 -1.39 -19.37 32.07
N ARG A 425 -0.23 -18.73 32.23
CA ARG A 425 0.71 -19.09 33.31
C ARG A 425 0.07 -18.89 34.69
N ALA A 426 -0.65 -17.79 34.90
CA ALA A 426 -1.36 -17.54 36.15
C ALA A 426 -2.46 -18.59 36.39
N LEU A 427 -3.24 -18.92 35.36
CA LEU A 427 -4.27 -19.98 35.39
C LEU A 427 -3.68 -21.33 35.83
N PHE A 428 -2.66 -21.83 35.11
CA PHE A 428 -2.06 -23.12 35.42
C PHE A 428 -1.34 -23.14 36.77
N SER A 429 -0.67 -22.04 37.13
CA SER A 429 0.02 -21.94 38.45
C SER A 429 -0.97 -22.02 39.60
N LYS A 430 -2.11 -21.30 39.52
CA LYS A 430 -3.17 -21.36 40.52
C LYS A 430 -3.83 -22.74 40.54
N TYR A 431 -4.16 -23.29 39.37
CA TYR A 431 -4.77 -24.62 39.29
C TYR A 431 -3.89 -25.72 39.90
N VAL A 432 -2.59 -25.75 39.58
CA VAL A 432 -1.66 -26.74 40.15
C VAL A 432 -1.52 -26.58 41.66
N SER A 433 -1.53 -25.33 42.15
CA SER A 433 -1.56 -25.06 43.59
C SER A 433 -2.81 -25.64 44.26
N ASP A 434 -4.00 -25.33 43.74
CA ASP A 434 -5.28 -25.79 44.30
C ASP A 434 -5.43 -27.33 44.18
N PHE A 435 -4.98 -27.91 43.07
CA PHE A 435 -4.91 -29.36 42.85
C PHE A 435 -3.99 -30.03 43.88
N SER A 436 -2.81 -29.43 44.15
CA SER A 436 -1.85 -29.95 45.13
C SER A 436 -2.38 -29.88 46.56
N VAL A 437 -3.05 -28.79 46.94
CA VAL A 437 -3.72 -28.65 48.24
C VAL A 437 -4.80 -29.73 48.42
N THR A 438 -5.59 -29.96 47.37
CA THR A 438 -6.62 -31.00 47.36
C THR A 438 -6.02 -32.41 47.52
N LEU A 439 -4.92 -32.70 46.83
CA LEU A 439 -4.20 -33.97 46.99
C LEU A 439 -3.67 -34.16 48.42
N GLN A 440 -3.14 -33.11 49.04
CA GLN A 440 -2.68 -33.17 50.44
C GLN A 440 -3.84 -33.42 51.41
N SER A 441 -4.99 -32.79 51.18
CA SER A 441 -6.22 -33.01 51.94
C SER A 441 -6.72 -34.45 51.82
N ILE A 442 -6.76 -35.01 50.61
CA ILE A 442 -7.09 -36.42 50.37
C ILE A 442 -6.09 -37.35 51.08
N ARG A 443 -4.79 -37.05 51.00
CA ARG A 443 -3.73 -37.84 51.66
C ARG A 443 -3.90 -37.87 53.18
N LYS A 444 -4.25 -36.74 53.79
CA LYS A 444 -4.57 -36.64 55.22
C LYS A 444 -5.83 -37.42 55.59
N LYS A 445 -6.88 -37.36 54.76
CA LYS A 445 -8.12 -38.15 54.98
C LYS A 445 -7.87 -39.67 54.96
N TYR A 446 -6.93 -40.14 54.15
CA TYR A 446 -6.47 -41.54 54.13
C TYR A 446 -5.42 -41.89 55.19
N LYS A 447 -4.97 -40.95 56.02
CA LYS A 447 -3.92 -41.15 57.04
C LYS A 447 -2.61 -41.74 56.49
N LEU A 448 -2.28 -41.45 55.23
CA LEU A 448 -1.07 -41.93 54.55
C LEU A 448 0.24 -41.29 55.07
N GLU A 449 0.15 -40.39 56.05
CA GLU A 449 1.29 -39.72 56.70
C GLU A 449 1.53 -40.24 58.14
N ASP A 450 0.62 -41.05 58.69
CA ASP A 450 0.81 -41.66 60.01
C ASP A 450 1.74 -42.88 59.90
N THR A 451 2.78 -42.96 60.74
CA THR A 451 3.59 -44.18 60.88
C THR A 451 2.70 -45.33 61.38
N PRO A 452 2.70 -46.51 60.74
CA PRO A 452 1.81 -47.61 61.11
C PRO A 452 2.12 -48.08 62.54
N THR A 453 1.17 -47.90 63.45
CA THR A 453 1.29 -48.35 64.85
C THR A 453 0.83 -49.80 65.05
N SER A 454 0.45 -50.51 63.99
CA SER A 454 -0.05 -51.89 64.02
C SER A 454 0.59 -52.73 62.91
N GLU A 455 1.08 -53.92 63.25
CA GLU A 455 1.60 -54.94 62.31
C GLU A 455 0.49 -55.62 61.48
N VAL A 456 -0.79 -55.23 61.66
CA VAL A 456 -1.91 -55.79 60.90
C VAL A 456 -2.23 -54.88 59.71
N PHE A 457 -1.85 -55.35 58.53
CA PHE A 457 -2.22 -54.74 57.26
C PHE A 457 -3.74 -54.88 57.03
N THR A 458 -4.48 -53.78 57.17
CA THR A 458 -5.89 -53.71 56.76
C THR A 458 -5.96 -53.32 55.28
N GLU A 459 -6.41 -54.24 54.43
CA GLU A 459 -6.60 -54.02 52.98
C GLU A 459 -7.72 -53.00 52.70
N ASP A 460 -7.37 -51.72 52.63
CA ASP A 460 -8.31 -50.69 52.17
C ASP A 460 -8.30 -50.59 50.63
N TRP A 461 -8.96 -51.55 49.98
CA TRP A 461 -9.11 -51.60 48.53
C TRP A 461 -9.70 -50.32 47.93
N THR A 462 -10.49 -49.57 48.70
CA THR A 462 -11.08 -48.30 48.23
C THR A 462 -10.02 -47.19 48.14
N ALA A 463 -9.13 -47.10 49.13
CA ALA A 463 -8.00 -46.17 49.11
C ALA A 463 -7.04 -46.48 47.95
N PHE A 464 -6.78 -47.76 47.68
CA PHE A 464 -5.98 -48.19 46.54
C PHE A 464 -6.61 -47.78 45.20
N GLN A 465 -7.89 -48.08 44.98
CA GLN A 465 -8.62 -47.72 43.76
C GLN A 465 -8.65 -46.20 43.53
N ASN A 466 -8.88 -45.42 44.58
CA ASN A 466 -8.89 -43.96 44.51
C ASN A 466 -7.49 -43.39 44.23
N SER A 467 -6.44 -43.99 44.78
CA SER A 467 -5.05 -43.61 44.48
C SER A 467 -4.68 -43.88 43.02
N VAL A 468 -5.09 -45.03 42.46
CA VAL A 468 -4.90 -45.34 41.03
C VAL A 468 -5.65 -44.34 40.14
N ARG A 469 -6.88 -43.96 40.50
CA ARG A 469 -7.64 -42.93 39.79
C ARG A 469 -6.93 -41.59 39.80
N ILE A 470 -6.42 -41.15 40.95
CA ILE A 470 -5.63 -39.91 41.06
C ILE A 470 -4.39 -39.96 40.15
N ILE A 471 -3.66 -41.09 40.14
CA ILE A 471 -2.48 -41.26 39.27
C ILE A 471 -2.88 -41.16 37.80
N ALA A 472 -4.00 -41.79 37.40
CA ALA A 472 -4.53 -41.69 36.06
C ALA A 472 -4.90 -40.23 35.70
N THR A 473 -5.52 -39.49 36.63
CA THR A 473 -5.84 -38.07 36.46
C THR A 473 -4.58 -37.20 36.30
N CYS A 474 -3.52 -37.45 37.07
CA CYS A 474 -2.23 -36.78 36.89
C CYS A 474 -1.60 -37.11 35.52
N GLY A 475 -1.71 -38.35 35.07
CA GLY A 475 -1.26 -38.76 33.73
C GLY A 475 -2.03 -38.05 32.61
N GLU A 476 -3.35 -37.93 32.76
CA GLU A 476 -4.20 -37.19 31.82
C GLU A 476 -3.89 -35.70 31.82
N LEU A 477 -3.64 -35.09 32.99
CA LEU A 477 -3.21 -33.70 33.10
C LEU A 477 -1.91 -33.45 32.33
N LEU A 478 -0.89 -34.30 32.49
CA LEU A 478 0.38 -34.18 31.75
C LEU A 478 0.18 -34.35 30.24
N ARG A 479 -0.65 -35.32 29.82
CA ARG A 479 -0.95 -35.56 28.41
C ARG A 479 -1.65 -34.36 27.76
N GLN A 480 -2.64 -33.79 28.46
CA GLN A 480 -3.37 -32.61 28.00
C GLN A 480 -2.49 -31.36 27.98
N CYS A 481 -1.58 -31.20 28.94
CA CYS A 481 -0.58 -30.11 28.91
C CYS A 481 0.24 -30.14 27.61
N GLY A 482 0.81 -31.29 27.25
CA GLY A 482 1.61 -31.43 26.03
C GLY A 482 0.79 -31.20 24.76
N ALA A 483 -0.44 -31.72 24.72
CA ALA A 483 -1.35 -31.49 23.59
C ALA A 483 -1.72 -30.01 23.45
N PHE A 484 -2.02 -29.34 24.56
CA PHE A 484 -2.37 -27.91 24.57
C PHE A 484 -1.19 -27.03 24.17
N GLU A 485 0.03 -27.32 24.62
CA GLU A 485 1.24 -26.59 24.23
C GLU A 485 1.46 -26.65 22.71
N GLN A 486 1.30 -27.83 22.11
CA GLN A 486 1.41 -28.01 20.67
C GLN A 486 0.31 -27.24 19.91
N GLN A 487 -0.94 -27.30 20.40
CA GLN A 487 -2.07 -26.57 19.80
C GLN A 487 -1.87 -25.05 19.90
N LEU A 488 -1.41 -24.56 21.05
CA LEU A 488 -1.12 -23.14 21.29
C LEU A 488 -0.02 -22.65 20.33
N SER A 489 1.08 -23.40 20.22
CA SER A 489 2.17 -23.08 19.31
C SER A 489 1.69 -22.98 17.86
N ASN A 490 0.98 -24.01 17.38
CA ASN A 490 0.44 -24.02 16.02
C ASN A 490 -0.52 -22.86 15.76
N LYS A 491 -1.36 -22.51 16.74
CA LYS A 491 -2.30 -21.39 16.60
C LYS A 491 -1.57 -20.05 16.55
N ILE A 492 -0.56 -19.82 17.39
CA ILE A 492 0.26 -18.61 17.37
C ILE A 492 0.97 -18.47 16.01
N ILE A 493 1.58 -19.56 15.51
CA ILE A 493 2.24 -19.58 14.21
C ILE A 493 1.25 -19.20 13.10
N SER A 494 0.06 -19.80 13.09
CA SER A 494 -0.96 -19.54 12.05
C SER A 494 -1.41 -18.07 11.99
N VAL A 495 -1.45 -17.39 13.14
CA VAL A 495 -1.84 -15.97 13.22
C VAL A 495 -0.70 -15.04 12.81
N LEU A 496 0.54 -15.40 13.13
CA LEU A 496 1.73 -14.64 12.73
C LEU A 496 2.10 -14.82 11.24
N ALA A 497 1.67 -15.92 10.63
CA ALA A 497 1.91 -16.26 9.23
C ALA A 497 0.93 -15.61 8.24
N VAL A 498 0.02 -14.73 8.70
CA VAL A 498 -0.89 -13.99 7.81
C VAL A 498 -0.11 -12.92 7.05
N GLY A 499 0.37 -13.30 5.87
CA GLY A 499 0.98 -12.45 4.85
C GLY A 499 1.40 -13.36 3.70
N ASP A 500 0.87 -13.13 2.50
CA ASP A 500 1.25 -13.90 1.30
C ASP A 500 2.80 -13.91 1.15
N ASP A 501 3.35 -15.11 0.91
CA ASP A 501 4.77 -15.45 0.83
C ASP A 501 5.54 -15.48 2.17
N VAL A 502 5.25 -16.45 3.05
CA VAL A 502 6.17 -16.81 4.15
C VAL A 502 6.86 -18.14 3.80
N PRO A 503 8.20 -18.18 3.68
CA PRO A 503 8.93 -19.43 3.55
C PRO A 503 8.61 -20.33 4.75
N GLU A 504 8.46 -21.64 4.53
CA GLU A 504 8.39 -22.63 5.61
C GLU A 504 9.64 -22.48 6.49
N LEU A 505 9.49 -21.88 7.66
CA LEU A 505 10.55 -21.75 8.66
C LEU A 505 10.29 -22.79 9.75
N GLU A 506 11.32 -23.56 10.08
CA GLU A 506 11.21 -24.77 10.92
C GLU A 506 11.00 -24.45 12.41
N ASN A 507 11.12 -23.19 12.85
CA ASN A 507 11.08 -22.81 14.27
C ASN A 507 10.18 -21.58 14.58
N THR A 508 9.52 -21.61 15.75
CA THR A 508 8.69 -20.49 16.28
C THR A 508 9.45 -19.18 16.42
N ALA A 509 10.73 -19.24 16.79
CA ALA A 509 11.60 -18.07 16.87
C ALA A 509 11.72 -17.35 15.52
N ASP A 510 11.74 -18.09 14.42
CA ASP A 510 11.89 -17.55 13.07
C ASP A 510 10.60 -16.89 12.58
N TYR A 511 9.43 -17.40 12.98
CA TYR A 511 8.14 -16.74 12.73
C TYR A 511 8.01 -15.41 13.49
N TRP A 512 8.43 -15.37 14.76
CA TRP A 512 8.46 -14.14 15.55
C TRP A 512 9.44 -13.12 14.97
N LEU A 513 10.65 -13.57 14.63
CA LEU A 513 11.67 -12.73 13.99
C LEU A 513 11.17 -12.17 12.65
N GLY A 514 10.52 -13.00 11.83
CA GLY A 514 9.88 -12.59 10.59
C GLY A 514 8.77 -11.56 10.78
N SER A 515 7.91 -11.73 11.80
CA SER A 515 6.84 -10.77 12.11
C SER A 515 7.39 -9.43 12.60
N ILE A 516 8.36 -9.45 13.52
CA ILE A 516 9.03 -8.24 14.02
C ILE A 516 9.74 -7.52 12.88
N ALA A 517 10.44 -8.26 12.01
CA ALA A 517 11.11 -7.70 10.85
C ALA A 517 10.14 -7.02 9.88
N ARG A 518 9.00 -7.66 9.56
CA ARG A 518 7.94 -7.07 8.73
C ARG A 518 7.35 -5.82 9.35
N ALA A 519 7.01 -5.85 10.64
CA ALA A 519 6.47 -4.69 11.35
C ALA A 519 7.49 -3.53 11.42
N THR A 520 8.78 -3.84 11.65
CA THR A 520 9.87 -2.85 11.65
C THR A 520 10.00 -2.19 10.28
N MET A 521 10.02 -2.99 9.21
CA MET A 521 10.07 -2.49 7.83
C MET A 521 8.86 -1.63 7.48
N GLN A 522 7.66 -2.05 7.88
CA GLN A 522 6.43 -1.29 7.64
C GLN A 522 6.44 0.03 8.39
N THR A 523 6.79 0.01 9.68
CA THR A 523 6.89 1.23 10.50
C THR A 523 7.93 2.19 9.92
N TYR A 524 9.05 1.68 9.44
CA TYR A 524 10.08 2.48 8.79
C TYR A 524 9.58 3.12 7.50
N CYS A 525 8.83 2.37 6.66
CA CYS A 525 8.16 2.94 5.48
C CYS A 525 7.18 4.05 5.85
N ASP A 526 6.33 3.82 6.84
CA ASP A 526 5.29 4.76 7.24
C ASP A 526 5.88 6.09 7.74
N VAL A 527 7.00 6.03 8.49
CA VAL A 527 7.72 7.22 8.96
C VAL A 527 8.39 7.96 7.80
N ILE A 528 8.99 7.23 6.84
CA ILE A 528 9.60 7.85 5.65
C ILE A 528 8.55 8.62 4.84
N LEU A 529 7.36 8.03 4.66
CA LEU A 529 6.27 8.63 3.88
C LEU A 529 5.65 9.87 4.54
N GLN A 530 5.90 10.10 5.83
CA GLN A 530 5.48 11.30 6.54
C GLN A 530 6.44 12.48 6.37
N LEU A 531 7.62 12.28 5.77
CA LEU A 531 8.58 13.36 5.53
C LEU A 531 8.09 14.26 4.38
N PRO A 532 7.81 15.55 4.63
CA PRO A 532 7.20 16.43 3.63
C PRO A 532 8.17 16.85 2.52
N GLU A 533 9.46 17.03 2.84
CA GLU A 533 10.52 17.36 1.89
C GLU A 533 11.84 16.67 2.26
N LEU A 534 12.60 16.24 1.26
CA LEU A 534 13.92 15.61 1.43
C LEU A 534 14.98 16.44 0.69
N SER A 535 16.02 16.86 1.41
CA SER A 535 17.18 17.50 0.80
C SER A 535 18.01 16.46 0.02
N PRO A 536 18.82 16.86 -1.00
CA PRO A 536 19.64 15.91 -1.76
C PRO A 536 20.62 15.09 -0.90
N HIS A 537 21.06 15.66 0.23
CA HIS A 537 21.90 14.96 1.19
C HIS A 537 21.07 13.96 2.01
N ALA A 538 19.89 14.36 2.49
CA ALA A 538 18.98 13.48 3.22
C ALA A 538 18.49 12.31 2.35
N THR A 539 18.23 12.53 1.06
CA THR A 539 17.87 11.46 0.10
C THR A 539 18.96 10.41 -0.02
N LYS A 540 20.23 10.82 -0.12
CA LYS A 540 21.37 9.88 -0.17
C LYS A 540 21.56 9.12 1.14
N GLN A 541 21.45 9.82 2.26
CA GLN A 541 21.56 9.23 3.58
C GLN A 541 20.47 8.19 3.79
N LEU A 542 19.22 8.53 3.50
CA LEU A 542 18.07 7.64 3.66
C LEU A 542 18.19 6.38 2.79
N ALA A 543 18.70 6.51 1.55
CA ALA A 543 18.96 5.36 0.71
C ALA A 543 20.03 4.42 1.33
N THR A 544 21.07 4.98 1.94
CA THR A 544 22.14 4.22 2.61
C THR A 544 21.60 3.54 3.88
N ASP A 545 20.75 4.22 4.65
CA ASP A 545 20.15 3.66 5.86
C ASP A 545 19.21 2.49 5.52
N ILE A 546 18.47 2.58 4.40
CA ILE A 546 17.64 1.47 3.91
C ILE A 546 18.52 0.29 3.43
N ASP A 547 19.64 0.54 2.76
CA ASP A 547 20.56 -0.54 2.36
C ASP A 547 21.13 -1.25 3.60
N TYR A 548 21.45 -0.50 4.65
CA TYR A 548 21.90 -1.09 5.91
C TYR A 548 20.81 -1.96 6.55
N LEU A 549 19.58 -1.47 6.62
CA LEU A 549 18.44 -2.25 7.11
C LEU A 549 18.23 -3.52 6.26
N SER A 550 18.38 -3.42 4.94
CA SER A 550 18.26 -4.57 4.02
C SER A 550 19.32 -5.63 4.30
N ASN A 551 20.57 -5.22 4.52
CA ASN A 551 21.65 -6.15 4.88
C ASN A 551 21.41 -6.83 6.23
N VAL A 552 20.82 -6.12 7.20
CA VAL A 552 20.42 -6.71 8.49
C VAL A 552 19.33 -7.76 8.28
N MET A 553 18.33 -7.49 7.41
CA MET A 553 17.29 -8.48 7.10
C MET A 553 17.85 -9.72 6.40
N ASP A 554 18.74 -9.53 5.42
CA ASP A 554 19.40 -10.64 4.73
C ASP A 554 20.23 -11.49 5.70
N ALA A 555 20.93 -10.87 6.67
CA ALA A 555 21.67 -11.58 7.71
C ALA A 555 20.76 -12.39 8.66
N LEU A 556 19.50 -11.98 8.79
CA LEU A 556 18.46 -12.71 9.54
C LEU A 556 17.73 -13.76 8.67
N GLY A 557 18.13 -13.95 7.40
CA GLY A 557 17.49 -14.87 6.48
C GLY A 557 16.14 -14.40 5.94
N LEU A 558 15.86 -13.10 6.00
CA LEU A 558 14.58 -12.49 5.64
C LEU A 558 14.73 -11.56 4.44
N GLN A 559 13.77 -11.56 3.52
CA GLN A 559 13.78 -10.65 2.38
C GLN A 559 13.25 -9.26 2.74
N THR A 560 13.89 -8.23 2.20
CA THR A 560 13.40 -6.85 2.30
C THR A 560 12.03 -6.71 1.63
N SER A 561 11.10 -5.98 2.26
CA SER A 561 9.77 -5.76 1.69
C SER A 561 9.80 -5.01 0.34
N ARG A 562 8.85 -5.33 -0.54
CA ARG A 562 8.70 -4.65 -1.85
C ARG A 562 8.52 -3.14 -1.71
N SER A 563 7.82 -2.69 -0.66
CA SER A 563 7.61 -1.25 -0.38
C SER A 563 8.92 -0.52 -0.14
N LEU A 564 9.80 -1.07 0.71
CA LEU A 564 11.15 -0.51 0.94
C LEU A 564 12.01 -0.52 -0.33
N GLN A 565 11.96 -1.62 -1.10
CA GLN A 565 12.68 -1.71 -2.38
C GLN A 565 12.22 -0.62 -3.37
N ASN A 566 10.92 -0.37 -3.44
CA ASN A 566 10.35 0.70 -4.27
C ASN A 566 10.77 2.10 -3.78
N ILE A 567 10.78 2.33 -2.46
CA ILE A 567 11.24 3.60 -1.87
C ILE A 567 12.71 3.86 -2.23
N VAL A 568 13.60 2.87 -2.08
CA VAL A 568 15.02 3.01 -2.48
C VAL A 568 15.16 3.31 -3.96
N THR A 569 14.35 2.64 -4.80
CA THR A 569 14.36 2.86 -6.25
C THR A 569 13.95 4.30 -6.59
N LEU A 570 12.95 4.84 -5.90
CA LEU A 570 12.50 6.23 -6.04
C LEU A 570 13.54 7.23 -5.53
N LEU A 571 14.16 6.98 -4.37
CA LEU A 571 15.22 7.83 -3.81
C LEU A 571 16.45 7.91 -4.72
N ARG A 572 16.71 6.87 -5.52
CA ARG A 572 17.82 6.80 -6.49
C ARG A 572 17.46 7.30 -7.89
N ALA A 573 16.18 7.60 -8.16
CA ALA A 573 15.75 8.07 -9.47
C ALA A 573 16.23 9.50 -9.74
N LYS A 574 16.66 9.78 -10.98
CA LYS A 574 17.04 11.14 -11.39
C LYS A 574 15.79 12.01 -11.58
N PRO A 575 15.80 13.32 -11.25
CA PRO A 575 14.65 14.21 -11.39
C PRO A 575 14.00 14.16 -12.78
N ASP A 576 14.82 14.08 -13.83
CA ASP A 576 14.38 14.04 -15.23
C ASP A 576 13.58 12.78 -15.61
N SER A 577 13.71 11.70 -14.84
CA SER A 577 13.01 10.44 -15.07
C SER A 577 11.62 10.36 -14.42
N LEU A 578 11.35 11.21 -13.41
CA LEU A 578 10.06 11.27 -12.70
C LEU A 578 8.99 12.09 -13.47
N CYS A 579 9.41 13.10 -14.24
CA CYS A 579 8.48 14.01 -14.95
C CYS A 579 7.81 13.43 -16.21
N ARG A 580 8.15 12.23 -16.70
CA ARG A 580 7.57 11.69 -17.95
C ARG A 580 6.18 11.04 -17.80
N ARG A 581 5.62 10.92 -16.60
CA ARG A 581 4.26 10.36 -16.38
C ARG A 581 3.19 11.37 -15.92
N ARG A 582 3.52 12.66 -15.81
CA ARG A 582 2.53 13.74 -15.64
C ARG A 582 2.51 14.63 -16.89
N ARG A 583 1.83 14.18 -17.93
CA ARG A 583 1.06 15.09 -18.78
C ARG A 583 -0.35 14.49 -18.92
N PRO A 584 -1.40 15.31 -18.79
CA PRO A 584 -2.80 14.88 -18.70
C PRO A 584 -3.26 14.11 -19.94
#